data_AF-A0A1J1JHS9-F1
#
_entry.id   AF-A0A1J1JHS9-F1
#
_cell.length_a   1.000
_cell.length_b   1.000
_cell.length_c   1.000
_cell.angle_alpha   90.00
_cell.angle_beta   90.00
_cell.angle_gamma   90.00
#
_symmetry.space_group_name_H-M   'P 1'
#
loop_
_entity.id
_entity.type
_entity.pdbx_description
1 polymer ?
#
loop_
_entity_poly.entity_id
_entity_poly.type
_entity_poly.pdbx_seq_one_letter_code
_entity_poly.pdbx_strand_id
1 'polypeptide(L)'
;MEKINLRYNSLSTNASQEDYIKALSEIENLTNNLEIVKQESQYQTIIQDVESKQADLETTLEIWSERLTGITKNEALKLSQEVSEQKNRFTQIESAQKVKEILEQLNPIILEISNEEETQARKQQQDSEIMQQLRQNNPKFLNTINLCQQGIEKITNLRSQLNYPERFNTEIEQLINALNNQVLDFQQQFENLKEQVDKIETDQQLSQLQTDLAKLDLIFKDSDDYSEYQQLLEVLKTKSIDRKNESQEEKIIDLFIQLPPERQQILYAKLGEYLSKEEEINE
;
A
#
# COMPACT_ATOMS: atom_id res chain seq x y z
N MET A 1 -3.75 61.42 -42.89
CA MET A 1 -3.16 60.80 -41.68
C MET A 1 -4.15 60.49 -40.56
N GLU A 2 -4.96 61.43 -40.07
CA GLU A 2 -5.84 61.19 -38.89
C GLU A 2 -6.78 59.97 -39.03
N LYS A 3 -7.44 59.81 -40.20
CA LYS A 3 -8.31 58.66 -40.47
C LYS A 3 -7.57 57.32 -40.54
N ILE A 4 -6.31 57.33 -41.00
CA ILE A 4 -5.46 56.14 -41.10
C ILE A 4 -5.05 55.69 -39.68
N ASN A 5 -4.65 56.65 -38.84
CA ASN A 5 -4.34 56.40 -37.44
C ASN A 5 -5.55 55.88 -36.65
N LEU A 6 -6.75 56.44 -36.88
CA LEU A 6 -7.97 55.95 -36.24
C LEU A 6 -8.29 54.50 -36.62
N ARG A 7 -8.12 54.14 -37.90
CA ARG A 7 -8.34 52.75 -38.34
C ARG A 7 -7.29 51.80 -37.78
N TYR A 8 -6.02 52.17 -37.83
CA TYR A 8 -4.94 51.38 -37.24
C TYR A 8 -5.13 51.16 -35.73
N ASN A 9 -5.45 52.22 -34.98
CA ASN A 9 -5.69 52.14 -33.53
C ASN A 9 -6.97 51.37 -33.15
N SER A 10 -7.87 51.09 -34.11
CA SER A 10 -9.05 50.26 -33.89
C SER A 10 -8.74 48.76 -33.89
N LEU A 11 -7.55 48.35 -34.37
CA LEU A 11 -7.11 46.95 -34.34
C LEU A 11 -6.84 46.53 -32.90
N SER A 12 -7.60 45.55 -32.43
CA SER A 12 -7.37 44.89 -31.14
C SER A 12 -6.05 44.12 -31.15
N THR A 13 -5.46 43.91 -29.97
CA THR A 13 -4.32 43.00 -29.79
C THR A 13 -4.65 41.56 -30.20
N ASN A 14 -5.94 41.19 -30.18
CA ASN A 14 -6.45 39.88 -30.62
C ASN A 14 -7.15 39.94 -31.99
N ALA A 15 -6.81 40.93 -32.83
CA ALA A 15 -7.35 41.03 -34.18
C ALA A 15 -7.14 39.74 -34.98
N SER A 16 -8.13 39.42 -35.82
CA SER A 16 -8.13 38.28 -36.73
C SER A 16 -7.44 38.61 -38.06
N GLN A 17 -7.15 37.58 -38.87
CA GLN A 17 -6.64 37.78 -40.23
C GLN A 17 -7.58 38.66 -41.06
N GLU A 18 -8.89 38.47 -40.94
CA GLU A 18 -9.90 39.28 -41.63
C GLU A 18 -9.85 40.76 -41.18
N ASP A 19 -9.60 41.01 -39.90
CA ASP A 19 -9.48 42.38 -39.38
C ASP A 19 -8.26 43.10 -39.96
N TYR A 20 -7.12 42.40 -40.08
CA TYR A 20 -5.91 42.94 -40.72
C TYR A 20 -6.11 43.20 -42.21
N ILE A 21 -6.71 42.24 -42.94
CA ILE A 21 -7.02 42.39 -44.37
C ILE A 21 -7.95 43.59 -44.61
N LYS A 22 -9.00 43.72 -43.79
CA LYS A 22 -9.91 44.88 -43.86
C LYS A 22 -9.21 46.18 -43.53
N ALA A 23 -8.37 46.22 -42.50
CA ALA A 23 -7.62 47.41 -42.14
C ALA A 23 -6.69 47.86 -43.27
N LEU A 24 -5.94 46.93 -43.89
CA LEU A 24 -5.08 47.23 -45.05
C LEU A 24 -5.90 47.76 -46.24
N SER A 25 -6.98 47.08 -46.61
CA SER A 25 -7.85 47.50 -47.71
C SER A 25 -8.48 48.87 -47.48
N GLU A 26 -8.93 49.15 -46.26
CA GLU A 26 -9.52 50.45 -45.91
C GLU A 26 -8.47 51.57 -45.88
N ILE A 27 -7.27 51.30 -45.38
CA ILE A 27 -6.15 52.26 -45.40
C ILE A 27 -5.72 52.56 -46.84
N GLU A 28 -5.67 51.54 -47.71
CA GLU A 28 -5.36 51.70 -49.13
C GLU A 28 -6.45 52.51 -49.85
N ASN A 29 -7.73 52.23 -49.59
CA ASN A 29 -8.85 53.00 -50.13
C ASN A 29 -8.82 54.48 -49.70
N LEU A 30 -8.42 54.76 -48.45
CA LEU A 30 -8.26 56.13 -47.95
C LEU A 30 -7.10 56.90 -48.61
N THR A 31 -6.15 56.18 -49.22
CA THR A 31 -4.94 56.77 -49.85
C THR A 31 -4.91 56.63 -51.37
N ASN A 32 -5.91 56.02 -52.00
CA ASN A 32 -5.94 55.68 -53.42
C ASN A 32 -5.71 56.84 -54.39
N ASN A 33 -5.94 58.09 -53.97
CA ASN A 33 -5.73 59.29 -54.78
C ASN A 33 -4.73 60.29 -54.15
N LEU A 34 -3.95 59.87 -53.13
CA LEU A 34 -3.09 60.75 -52.33
C LEU A 34 -1.66 60.19 -52.25
N GLU A 35 -0.94 60.24 -53.37
CA GLU A 35 0.45 59.73 -53.49
C GLU A 35 1.41 60.35 -52.45
N ILE A 36 1.19 61.62 -52.09
CA ILE A 36 1.99 62.33 -51.09
C ILE A 36 1.88 61.66 -49.71
N VAL A 37 0.69 61.17 -49.36
CA VAL A 37 0.43 60.51 -48.07
C VAL A 37 1.10 59.13 -48.02
N LYS A 38 1.22 58.43 -49.17
CA LYS A 38 1.92 57.15 -49.26
C LYS A 38 3.45 57.31 -49.06
N GLN A 39 4.01 58.49 -49.33
CA GLN A 39 5.42 58.78 -49.09
C GLN A 39 5.73 59.20 -47.64
N GLU A 40 4.70 59.42 -46.82
CA GLU A 40 4.90 59.76 -45.42
C GLU A 40 5.45 58.56 -44.64
N SER A 41 6.49 58.80 -43.83
CA SER A 41 7.13 57.75 -43.02
C SER A 41 6.14 57.06 -42.08
N GLN A 42 5.21 57.81 -41.50
CA GLN A 42 4.17 57.28 -40.62
C GLN A 42 3.23 56.30 -41.33
N TYR A 43 2.86 56.59 -42.58
CA TYR A 43 2.03 55.68 -43.37
C TYR A 43 2.76 54.36 -43.61
N GLN A 44 4.02 54.44 -44.05
CA GLN A 44 4.86 53.27 -44.30
C GLN A 44 5.04 52.41 -43.04
N THR A 45 5.26 53.06 -41.88
CA THR A 45 5.34 52.35 -40.59
C THR A 45 4.04 51.62 -40.23
N ILE A 46 2.88 52.24 -40.46
CA ILE A 46 1.58 51.63 -40.15
C ILE A 46 1.30 50.41 -41.04
N ILE A 47 1.55 50.54 -42.35
CA ILE A 47 1.38 49.42 -43.28
C ILE A 47 2.31 48.27 -42.92
N GLN A 48 3.60 48.56 -42.70
CA GLN A 48 4.58 47.55 -42.31
C GLN A 48 4.20 46.84 -41.00
N ASP A 49 3.67 47.57 -40.01
CA ASP A 49 3.26 46.97 -38.74
C ASP A 49 2.02 46.06 -38.89
N VAL A 50 1.03 46.46 -39.70
CA VAL A 50 -0.16 45.62 -39.95
C VAL A 50 0.20 44.38 -40.78
N GLU A 51 1.05 44.54 -41.80
CA GLU A 51 1.57 43.42 -42.59
C GLU A 51 2.40 42.47 -41.73
N SER A 52 3.26 42.98 -40.85
CA SER A 52 4.04 42.16 -39.91
C SER A 52 3.13 41.37 -38.98
N LYS A 53 2.09 42.00 -38.40
CA LYS A 53 1.14 41.32 -37.51
C LYS A 53 0.31 40.25 -38.23
N GLN A 54 0.03 40.44 -39.51
CA GLN A 54 -0.61 39.43 -40.34
C GLN A 54 0.34 38.26 -40.62
N ALA A 55 1.59 38.55 -40.98
CA ALA A 55 2.62 37.52 -41.21
C ALA A 55 2.92 36.71 -39.94
N ASP A 56 2.93 37.34 -38.76
CA ASP A 56 3.13 36.67 -37.47
C ASP A 56 2.08 35.58 -37.21
N LEU A 57 0.82 35.80 -37.64
CA LEU A 57 -0.22 34.77 -37.54
C LEU A 57 0.10 33.57 -38.44
N GLU A 58 0.58 33.80 -39.66
CA GLU A 58 0.98 32.71 -40.56
C GLU A 58 2.18 31.94 -40.01
N THR A 59 3.19 32.65 -39.50
CA THR A 59 4.34 32.04 -38.81
C THR A 59 3.92 31.23 -37.59
N THR A 60 2.90 31.69 -36.84
CA THR A 60 2.37 30.95 -35.69
C THR A 60 1.80 29.58 -36.10
N LEU A 61 1.09 29.50 -37.23
CA LEU A 61 0.60 28.21 -37.75
C LEU A 61 1.75 27.28 -38.12
N GLU A 62 2.80 27.81 -38.72
CA GLU A 62 3.98 27.02 -39.11
C GLU A 62 4.73 26.49 -37.87
N ILE A 63 4.92 27.33 -36.85
CA ILE A 63 5.49 26.92 -35.55
C ILE A 63 4.64 25.82 -34.91
N TRP A 64 3.31 25.94 -34.91
CA TRP A 64 2.44 24.89 -34.38
C TRP A 64 2.56 23.59 -35.16
N SER A 65 2.62 23.66 -36.49
CA SER A 65 2.83 22.48 -37.35
C SER A 65 4.18 21.81 -37.10
N GLU A 66 5.27 22.58 -36.95
CA GLU A 66 6.59 22.04 -36.61
C GLU A 66 6.59 21.37 -35.24
N ARG A 67 5.94 21.99 -34.25
CA ARG A 67 5.83 21.46 -32.89
C ARG A 67 5.10 20.13 -32.81
N LEU A 68 4.29 19.76 -33.81
CA LEU A 68 3.66 18.44 -33.87
C LEU A 68 4.68 17.31 -34.10
N THR A 69 5.84 17.61 -34.68
CA THR A 69 6.86 16.61 -34.97
C THR A 69 7.59 16.20 -33.69
N GLY A 70 7.44 14.95 -33.28
CA GLY A 70 8.06 14.43 -32.06
C GLY A 70 7.53 15.06 -30.76
N ILE A 71 6.34 15.66 -30.79
CA ILE A 71 5.72 16.32 -29.65
C ILE A 71 5.57 15.37 -28.47
N THR A 72 5.98 15.81 -27.28
CA THR A 72 5.71 15.04 -26.06
C THR A 72 4.27 15.25 -25.60
N LYS A 73 3.80 14.30 -24.80
CA LYS A 73 2.48 14.26 -24.17
C LYS A 73 2.03 15.59 -23.52
N ASN A 74 2.87 16.21 -22.69
CA ASN A 74 2.53 17.46 -22.02
C ASN A 74 2.53 18.66 -22.97
N GLU A 75 3.32 18.59 -24.04
CA GLU A 75 3.39 19.62 -25.05
C GLU A 75 2.16 19.57 -25.95
N ALA A 76 1.60 18.38 -26.24
CA ALA A 76 0.38 18.21 -27.01
C ALA A 76 -0.86 18.84 -26.32
N LEU A 77 -0.99 18.66 -25.00
CA LEU A 77 -2.09 19.29 -24.24
C LEU A 77 -1.96 20.83 -24.23
N LYS A 78 -0.75 21.34 -23.96
CA LYS A 78 -0.48 22.78 -23.97
C LYS A 78 -0.71 23.39 -25.36
N LEU A 79 -0.25 22.72 -26.40
CA LEU A 79 -0.45 23.16 -27.78
C LEU A 79 -1.94 23.16 -28.15
N SER A 80 -2.70 22.14 -27.74
CA SER A 80 -4.16 22.10 -27.98
C SER A 80 -4.91 23.26 -27.31
N GLN A 81 -4.51 23.62 -26.09
CA GLN A 81 -5.05 24.79 -25.38
C GLN A 81 -4.68 26.09 -26.10
N GLU A 82 -3.40 26.27 -26.43
CA GLU A 82 -2.88 27.44 -27.15
C GLU A 82 -3.60 27.65 -28.50
N VAL A 83 -3.75 26.56 -29.28
CA VAL A 83 -4.47 26.56 -30.57
C VAL A 83 -5.94 26.90 -30.36
N SER A 84 -6.58 26.35 -29.32
CA SER A 84 -8.00 26.59 -29.03
C SER A 84 -8.29 28.03 -28.59
N GLU A 85 -7.38 28.65 -27.85
CA GLU A 85 -7.48 30.05 -27.41
C GLU A 85 -7.38 31.02 -28.59
N GLN A 86 -6.54 30.69 -29.57
CA GLN A 86 -6.25 31.58 -30.69
C GLN A 86 -7.01 31.22 -31.98
N LYS A 87 -7.73 30.09 -32.04
CA LYS A 87 -8.42 29.60 -33.26
C LYS A 87 -9.30 30.65 -33.94
N ASN A 88 -9.95 31.52 -33.17
CA ASN A 88 -10.88 32.52 -33.69
C ASN A 88 -10.17 33.65 -34.47
N ARG A 89 -8.85 33.76 -34.34
CA ARG A 89 -8.03 34.75 -35.07
C ARG A 89 -7.73 34.28 -36.51
N PHE A 90 -7.87 32.99 -36.78
CA PHE A 90 -7.60 32.37 -38.08
C PHE A 90 -8.89 32.26 -38.89
N THR A 91 -9.26 33.35 -39.55
CA THR A 91 -10.52 33.48 -40.29
C THR A 91 -10.40 33.13 -41.77
N GLN A 92 -9.18 33.09 -42.32
CA GLN A 92 -8.98 32.63 -43.69
C GLN A 92 -9.22 31.12 -43.79
N ILE A 93 -9.80 30.67 -44.90
CA ILE A 93 -10.21 29.27 -45.11
C ILE A 93 -9.03 28.30 -44.92
N GLU A 94 -7.88 28.58 -45.53
CA GLU A 94 -6.69 27.73 -45.43
C GLU A 94 -6.12 27.69 -44.00
N SER A 95 -6.09 28.84 -43.34
CA SER A 95 -5.61 28.96 -41.96
C SER A 95 -6.52 28.24 -40.97
N ALA A 96 -7.84 28.42 -41.10
CA ALA A 96 -8.84 27.72 -40.30
C ALA A 96 -8.78 26.20 -40.50
N GLN A 97 -8.52 25.75 -41.74
CA GLN A 97 -8.33 24.34 -42.06
C GLN A 97 -7.06 23.77 -41.40
N LYS A 98 -5.93 24.48 -41.46
CA LYS A 98 -4.69 24.09 -40.75
C LYS A 98 -4.89 23.99 -39.24
N VAL A 99 -5.58 24.96 -38.63
CA VAL A 99 -5.95 24.92 -37.20
C VAL A 99 -6.76 23.66 -36.86
N LYS A 100 -7.73 23.33 -37.71
CA LYS A 100 -8.55 22.14 -37.54
C LYS A 100 -7.72 20.85 -37.62
N GLU A 101 -6.83 20.74 -38.60
CA GLU A 101 -5.94 19.60 -38.79
C GLU A 101 -4.99 19.42 -37.60
N ILE A 102 -4.43 20.52 -37.07
CA ILE A 102 -3.59 20.51 -35.86
C ILE A 102 -4.38 19.92 -34.67
N LEU A 103 -5.61 20.39 -34.44
CA LEU A 103 -6.46 19.86 -33.36
C LEU A 103 -6.84 18.39 -33.57
N GLU A 104 -7.14 17.99 -34.81
CA GLU A 104 -7.46 16.60 -35.16
C GLU A 104 -6.27 15.66 -34.93
N GLN A 105 -5.02 16.11 -35.14
CA GLN A 105 -3.81 15.34 -34.84
C GLN A 105 -3.50 15.26 -33.34
N LEU A 106 -3.79 16.32 -32.58
CA LEU A 106 -3.56 16.36 -31.13
C LEU A 106 -4.57 15.49 -30.35
N ASN A 107 -5.80 15.39 -30.83
CA ASN A 107 -6.89 14.70 -30.14
C ASN A 107 -6.62 13.20 -29.85
N PRO A 108 -6.19 12.35 -30.81
CA PRO A 108 -5.90 10.94 -30.53
C PRO A 108 -4.75 10.76 -29.54
N ILE A 109 -3.72 11.62 -29.62
CA ILE A 109 -2.60 11.64 -28.68
C ILE A 109 -3.16 11.87 -27.26
N ILE A 110 -4.00 12.89 -27.07
CA ILE A 110 -4.61 13.22 -25.77
C ILE A 110 -5.58 12.13 -25.25
N LEU A 111 -6.32 11.46 -26.14
CA LEU A 111 -7.32 10.45 -25.77
C LEU A 111 -6.72 9.10 -25.37
N GLU A 112 -5.74 8.59 -26.13
CA GLU A 112 -5.01 7.36 -25.80
C GLU A 112 -4.33 7.48 -24.42
N ILE A 113 -3.83 8.69 -24.15
CA ILE A 113 -3.24 9.13 -22.89
C ILE A 113 -4.17 9.07 -21.69
N SER A 114 -5.45 9.44 -21.85
CA SER A 114 -6.39 9.53 -20.73
C SER A 114 -6.76 8.14 -20.22
N ASN A 115 -6.93 7.17 -21.12
CA ASN A 115 -7.24 5.80 -20.76
C ASN A 115 -6.08 5.07 -20.07
N GLU A 116 -4.84 5.30 -20.51
CA GLU A 116 -3.67 4.67 -19.90
C GLU A 116 -3.35 5.21 -18.50
N GLU A 117 -3.43 6.53 -18.30
CA GLU A 117 -3.25 7.14 -16.97
C GLU A 117 -4.35 6.73 -16.00
N GLU A 118 -5.60 6.71 -16.44
CA GLU A 118 -6.70 6.25 -15.59
C GLU A 118 -6.54 4.77 -15.23
N THR A 119 -6.06 3.95 -16.16
CA THR A 119 -5.76 2.53 -15.91
C THR A 119 -4.60 2.36 -14.92
N GLN A 120 -3.52 3.13 -15.07
CA GLN A 120 -2.38 3.09 -14.14
C GLN A 120 -2.76 3.61 -12.75
N ALA A 121 -3.53 4.70 -12.66
CA ALA A 121 -4.01 5.26 -11.40
C ALA A 121 -4.91 4.26 -10.67
N ARG A 122 -5.83 3.59 -11.38
CA ARG A 122 -6.67 2.53 -10.81
C ARG A 122 -5.84 1.36 -10.27
N LYS A 123 -4.82 0.92 -11.00
CA LYS A 123 -3.90 -0.14 -10.53
C LYS A 123 -3.13 0.28 -9.27
N GLN A 124 -2.63 1.51 -9.23
CA GLN A 124 -1.93 2.04 -8.05
C GLN A 124 -2.87 2.19 -6.85
N GLN A 125 -4.12 2.58 -7.08
CA GLN A 125 -5.14 2.66 -6.03
C GLN A 125 -5.46 1.26 -5.47
N GLN A 126 -5.68 0.26 -6.33
CA GLN A 126 -5.88 -1.13 -5.92
C GLN A 126 -4.71 -1.64 -5.08
N ASP A 127 -3.47 -1.41 -5.53
CA ASP A 127 -2.28 -1.80 -4.77
C ASP A 127 -2.22 -1.12 -3.40
N SER A 128 -2.63 0.15 -3.31
CA SER A 128 -2.67 0.90 -2.04
C SER A 128 -3.72 0.34 -1.07
N GLU A 129 -4.89 -0.06 -1.58
CA GLU A 129 -5.95 -0.71 -0.80
C GLU A 129 -5.50 -2.09 -0.30
N ILE A 130 -4.87 -2.89 -1.15
CA ILE A 130 -4.28 -4.19 -0.79
C ILE A 130 -3.22 -3.99 0.30
N MET A 131 -2.34 -2.99 0.16
CA MET A 131 -1.32 -2.67 1.17
C MET A 131 -1.92 -2.24 2.50
N GLN A 132 -3.04 -1.50 2.49
CA GLN A 132 -3.74 -1.14 3.72
C GLN A 132 -4.30 -2.39 4.43
N GLN A 133 -4.83 -3.36 3.68
CA GLN A 133 -5.28 -4.64 4.23
C GLN A 133 -4.12 -5.47 4.78
N LEU A 134 -2.98 -5.49 4.07
CA LEU A 134 -1.76 -6.17 4.52
C LEU A 134 -1.29 -5.66 5.89
N ARG A 135 -1.32 -4.34 6.10
CA ARG A 135 -0.94 -3.70 7.38
C ARG A 135 -1.84 -4.06 8.56
N GLN A 136 -3.07 -4.52 8.30
CA GLN A 136 -3.96 -5.00 9.38
C GLN A 136 -3.53 -6.37 9.91
N ASN A 137 -2.80 -7.16 9.14
CA ASN A 137 -2.22 -8.45 9.57
C ASN A 137 -0.92 -8.24 10.36
N ASN A 138 -0.86 -7.21 11.20
CA ASN A 138 0.32 -6.91 12.00
C ASN A 138 0.40 -7.86 13.21
N PRO A 139 1.59 -8.35 13.57
CA PRO A 139 1.80 -9.20 14.75
C PRO A 139 1.22 -8.63 16.05
N LYS A 140 1.13 -7.30 16.19
CA LYS A 140 0.48 -6.65 17.34
C LYS A 140 -0.99 -7.02 17.55
N PHE A 141 -1.68 -7.46 16.50
CA PHE A 141 -3.10 -7.83 16.55
C PHE A 141 -3.32 -9.35 16.54
N LEU A 142 -2.26 -10.13 16.30
CA LEU A 142 -2.32 -11.59 16.14
C LEU A 142 -1.57 -12.21 17.31
N ASN A 143 -2.30 -12.70 18.30
CA ASN A 143 -1.76 -13.16 19.59
C ASN A 143 -1.74 -14.69 19.76
N THR A 144 -2.11 -15.45 18.74
CA THR A 144 -2.06 -16.92 18.75
C THR A 144 -1.29 -17.42 17.53
N ILE A 145 -0.70 -18.62 17.63
CA ILE A 145 0.09 -19.22 16.54
C ILE A 145 -0.76 -19.40 15.29
N ASN A 146 -1.99 -19.90 15.45
CA ASN A 146 -2.92 -20.08 14.34
C ASN A 146 -3.24 -18.73 13.65
N LEU A 147 -3.52 -17.67 14.42
CA LEU A 147 -3.77 -16.34 13.84
C LEU A 147 -2.56 -15.79 13.08
N CYS A 148 -1.34 -16.00 13.59
CA CYS A 148 -0.13 -15.63 12.87
C CYS A 148 0.03 -16.41 11.56
N GLN A 149 -0.21 -17.72 11.57
CA GLN A 149 -0.16 -18.56 10.37
C GLN A 149 -1.21 -18.16 9.33
N GLN A 150 -2.46 -17.93 9.74
CA GLN A 150 -3.50 -17.38 8.87
C GLN A 150 -3.14 -16.00 8.34
N GLY A 151 -2.50 -15.16 9.16
CA GLY A 151 -2.00 -13.85 8.75
C GLY A 151 -0.95 -13.96 7.63
N ILE A 152 0.01 -14.89 7.76
CA ILE A 152 1.02 -15.16 6.74
C ILE A 152 0.39 -15.66 5.43
N GLU A 153 -0.58 -16.56 5.51
CA GLU A 153 -1.31 -17.05 4.33
C GLU A 153 -2.06 -15.93 3.63
N LYS A 154 -2.78 -15.09 4.40
CA LYS A 154 -3.47 -13.91 3.86
C LYS A 154 -2.50 -12.93 3.22
N ILE A 155 -1.35 -12.68 3.84
CA ILE A 155 -0.31 -11.81 3.29
C ILE A 155 0.22 -12.36 1.96
N THR A 156 0.47 -13.67 1.90
CA THR A 156 0.96 -14.34 0.69
C THR A 156 -0.06 -14.27 -0.45
N ASN A 157 -1.34 -14.46 -0.13
CA ASN A 157 -2.43 -14.34 -1.10
C ASN A 157 -2.55 -12.90 -1.62
N LEU A 158 -2.64 -11.92 -0.72
CA LEU A 158 -2.74 -10.50 -1.07
C LEU A 158 -1.53 -10.01 -1.88
N ARG A 159 -0.32 -10.48 -1.57
CA ARG A 159 0.89 -10.19 -2.35
C ARG A 159 0.75 -10.60 -3.81
N SER A 160 0.12 -11.74 -4.08
CA SER A 160 -0.07 -12.24 -5.46
C SER A 160 -1.08 -11.43 -6.28
N GLN A 161 -1.89 -10.60 -5.62
CA GLN A 161 -2.90 -9.75 -6.26
C GLN A 161 -2.36 -8.34 -6.60
N LEU A 162 -1.15 -8.00 -6.17
CA LEU A 162 -0.53 -6.70 -6.44
C LEU A 162 -0.13 -6.56 -7.92
N ASN A 163 -0.38 -5.38 -8.49
CA ASN A 163 0.04 -5.02 -9.83
C ASN A 163 1.54 -4.68 -9.88
N TYR A 164 2.07 -4.08 -8.82
CA TYR A 164 3.48 -3.68 -8.69
C TYR A 164 4.12 -4.21 -7.39
N PRO A 165 4.29 -5.54 -7.24
CA PRO A 165 4.77 -6.15 -5.99
C PRO A 165 6.18 -5.69 -5.59
N GLU A 166 7.04 -5.39 -6.57
CA GLU A 166 8.41 -4.93 -6.35
C GLU A 166 8.53 -3.70 -5.44
N ARG A 167 7.53 -2.80 -5.48
CA ARG A 167 7.52 -1.58 -4.66
C ARG A 167 7.35 -1.87 -3.17
N PHE A 168 6.74 -3.00 -2.83
CA PHE A 168 6.31 -3.32 -1.47
C PHE A 168 7.02 -4.55 -0.90
N ASN A 169 7.89 -5.21 -1.67
CA ASN A 169 8.59 -6.44 -1.28
C ASN A 169 9.23 -6.33 0.11
N THR A 170 9.97 -5.25 0.39
CA THR A 170 10.62 -5.05 1.69
C THR A 170 9.62 -4.96 2.84
N GLU A 171 8.53 -4.22 2.68
CA GLU A 171 7.51 -4.07 3.74
C GLU A 171 6.78 -5.40 3.98
N ILE A 172 6.44 -6.12 2.91
CA ILE A 172 5.76 -7.42 2.98
C ILE A 172 6.67 -8.47 3.65
N GLU A 173 7.95 -8.52 3.29
CA GLU A 173 8.92 -9.42 3.92
C GLU A 173 9.12 -9.10 5.40
N GLN A 174 9.16 -7.83 5.78
CA GLN A 174 9.23 -7.43 7.19
C GLN A 174 8.00 -7.91 7.98
N LEU A 175 6.80 -7.81 7.40
CA LEU A 175 5.56 -8.31 8.04
C LEU A 175 5.60 -9.84 8.22
N ILE A 176 5.97 -10.58 7.17
CA ILE A 176 6.07 -12.05 7.23
C ILE A 176 7.12 -12.47 8.27
N ASN A 177 8.30 -11.83 8.25
CA ASN A 177 9.37 -12.13 9.21
C ASN A 177 8.97 -11.82 10.65
N ALA A 178 8.24 -10.72 10.87
CA ALA A 178 7.76 -10.38 12.21
C ALA A 178 6.75 -11.40 12.74
N LEU A 179 5.84 -11.91 11.90
CA LEU A 179 4.91 -12.97 12.29
C LEU A 179 5.63 -14.30 12.55
N ASN A 180 6.57 -14.67 11.68
CA ASN A 180 7.38 -15.88 11.87
C ASN A 180 8.20 -15.83 13.17
N ASN A 181 8.84 -14.69 13.46
CA ASN A 181 9.59 -14.51 14.69
C ASN A 181 8.70 -14.63 15.93
N GLN A 182 7.48 -14.09 15.89
CA GLN A 182 6.54 -14.22 17.00
C GLN A 182 6.10 -15.68 17.23
N VAL A 183 5.89 -16.45 16.15
CA VAL A 183 5.62 -17.90 16.26
C VAL A 183 6.82 -18.63 16.87
N LEU A 184 8.03 -18.34 16.39
CA LEU A 184 9.27 -18.93 16.91
C LEU A 184 9.47 -18.59 18.40
N ASP A 185 9.19 -17.37 18.83
CA ASP A 185 9.28 -16.96 20.23
C ASP A 185 8.32 -17.76 21.12
N PHE A 186 7.10 -18.04 20.65
CA PHE A 186 6.15 -18.89 21.38
C PHE A 186 6.61 -20.34 21.46
N GLN A 187 7.11 -20.89 20.36
CA GLN A 187 7.65 -22.25 20.31
C GLN A 187 8.87 -22.40 21.22
N GLN A 188 9.77 -21.40 21.24
CA GLN A 188 10.94 -21.42 22.10
C GLN A 188 10.58 -21.30 23.58
N GLN A 189 9.55 -20.52 23.93
CA GLN A 189 9.00 -20.49 25.28
C GLN A 189 8.48 -21.87 25.69
N PHE A 190 7.75 -22.54 24.80
CA PHE A 190 7.21 -23.88 25.06
C PHE A 190 8.31 -24.94 25.24
N GLU A 191 9.33 -24.96 24.38
CA GLU A 191 10.46 -25.88 24.51
C GLU A 191 11.26 -25.65 25.81
N ASN A 192 11.44 -24.39 26.22
CA ASN A 192 12.06 -24.10 27.52
C ASN A 192 11.23 -24.64 28.70
N LEU A 193 9.90 -24.53 28.64
CA LEU A 193 9.03 -25.13 29.66
C LEU A 193 9.16 -26.64 29.69
N LYS A 194 9.26 -27.29 28.53
CA LYS A 194 9.46 -28.74 28.39
C LYS A 194 10.76 -29.20 29.03
N GLU A 195 11.87 -28.50 28.78
CA GLU A 195 13.16 -28.79 29.44
C GLU A 195 13.13 -28.58 30.96
N GLN A 196 12.29 -27.66 31.45
CA GLN A 196 12.14 -27.42 32.88
C GLN A 196 11.35 -28.52 33.59
N VAL A 197 10.45 -29.24 32.89
CA VAL A 197 9.66 -30.34 33.49
C VAL A 197 10.55 -31.40 34.13
N ASP A 198 11.66 -31.74 33.47
CA ASP A 198 12.58 -32.77 33.95
C ASP A 198 13.41 -32.32 35.16
N LYS A 199 13.51 -31.01 35.40
CA LYS A 199 14.31 -30.39 36.47
C LYS A 199 13.48 -29.97 37.69
N ILE A 200 12.21 -30.35 37.75
CA ILE A 200 11.32 -30.02 38.88
C ILE A 200 11.72 -30.82 40.11
N GLU A 201 12.20 -30.14 41.14
CA GLU A 201 12.56 -30.71 42.45
C GLU A 201 11.64 -30.22 43.57
N THR A 202 10.89 -29.13 43.35
CA THR A 202 10.04 -28.49 44.38
C THR A 202 8.60 -28.23 43.90
N ASP A 203 7.65 -28.20 44.84
CA ASP A 203 6.23 -27.88 44.55
C ASP A 203 6.05 -26.45 44.03
N GLN A 204 6.94 -25.54 44.45
CA GLN A 204 6.95 -24.16 43.97
C GLN A 204 7.36 -24.08 42.50
N GLN A 205 8.38 -24.83 42.07
CA GLN A 205 8.76 -24.94 40.65
C GLN A 205 7.62 -25.55 39.83
N LEU A 206 6.98 -26.61 40.34
CA LEU A 206 5.84 -27.24 39.67
C LEU A 206 4.68 -26.25 39.48
N SER A 207 4.31 -25.52 40.53
CA SER A 207 3.21 -24.54 40.49
C SER A 207 3.51 -23.38 39.54
N GLN A 208 4.76 -22.91 39.52
CA GLN A 208 5.21 -21.86 38.61
C GLN A 208 5.12 -22.34 37.15
N LEU A 209 5.58 -23.55 36.86
CA LEU A 209 5.57 -24.09 35.51
C LEU A 209 4.14 -24.36 35.00
N GLN A 210 3.24 -24.82 35.86
CA GLN A 210 1.80 -24.93 35.55
C GLN A 210 1.18 -23.57 35.22
N THR A 211 1.56 -22.53 35.97
CA THR A 211 1.08 -21.15 35.72
C THR A 211 1.59 -20.62 34.39
N ASP A 212 2.87 -20.85 34.08
CA ASP A 212 3.46 -20.38 32.82
C ASP A 212 2.94 -21.16 31.61
N LEU A 213 2.70 -22.47 31.75
CA LEU A 213 2.05 -23.28 30.72
C LEU A 213 0.59 -22.85 30.48
N ALA A 214 -0.14 -22.48 31.53
CA ALA A 214 -1.52 -21.99 31.39
C ALA A 214 -1.60 -20.67 30.61
N LYS A 215 -0.57 -19.81 30.69
CA LYS A 215 -0.51 -18.58 29.87
C LYS A 215 -0.37 -18.87 28.38
N LEU A 216 0.22 -20.01 28.02
CA LEU A 216 0.39 -20.43 26.63
C LEU A 216 -0.83 -21.15 26.05
N ASP A 217 -1.81 -21.56 26.87
CA ASP A 217 -2.98 -22.33 26.43
C ASP A 217 -3.70 -21.67 25.25
N LEU A 218 -4.06 -20.39 25.41
CA LEU A 218 -4.76 -19.64 24.37
C LEU A 218 -3.91 -19.42 23.11
N ILE A 219 -2.58 -19.38 23.26
CA ILE A 219 -1.63 -19.11 22.18
C ILE A 219 -1.50 -20.32 21.26
N PHE A 220 -1.44 -21.51 21.85
CA PHE A 220 -1.32 -22.79 21.15
C PHE A 220 -2.67 -23.37 20.74
N LYS A 221 -3.78 -22.87 21.30
CA LYS A 221 -5.12 -23.32 20.93
C LYS A 221 -5.34 -23.25 19.42
N ASP A 222 -5.87 -24.34 18.88
CA ASP A 222 -6.13 -24.54 17.44
C ASP A 222 -4.86 -24.48 16.56
N SER A 223 -3.65 -24.51 17.13
CA SER A 223 -2.40 -24.69 16.37
C SER A 223 -2.08 -26.17 16.18
N ASP A 224 -1.22 -26.48 15.21
CA ASP A 224 -0.73 -27.85 14.98
C ASP A 224 0.02 -28.41 16.20
N ASP A 225 0.67 -27.53 16.97
CA ASP A 225 1.46 -27.88 18.16
C ASP A 225 0.58 -28.08 19.42
N TYR A 226 -0.74 -27.89 19.33
CA TYR A 226 -1.65 -28.00 20.49
C TYR A 226 -1.67 -29.40 21.10
N SER A 227 -1.47 -30.45 20.29
CA SER A 227 -1.39 -31.83 20.78
C SER A 227 -0.20 -32.02 21.72
N GLU A 228 0.97 -31.49 21.36
CA GLU A 228 2.17 -31.56 22.20
C GLU A 228 2.00 -30.75 23.49
N TYR A 229 1.37 -29.57 23.38
CA TYR A 229 0.98 -28.78 24.55
C TYR A 229 0.13 -29.59 25.55
N GLN A 230 -0.89 -30.30 25.06
CA GLN A 230 -1.75 -31.14 25.90
C GLN A 230 -0.99 -32.30 26.55
N GLN A 231 -0.05 -32.92 25.83
CA GLN A 231 0.81 -33.97 26.40
C GLN A 231 1.65 -33.44 27.57
N LEU A 232 2.24 -32.25 27.43
CA LEU A 232 3.02 -31.64 28.51
C LEU A 232 2.15 -31.33 29.75
N LEU A 233 0.91 -30.88 29.51
CA LEU A 233 -0.06 -30.63 30.57
C LEU A 233 -0.40 -31.91 31.35
N GLU A 234 -0.58 -33.04 30.66
CA GLU A 234 -0.80 -34.34 31.31
C GLU A 234 0.44 -34.82 32.09
N VAL A 235 1.65 -34.65 31.55
CA VAL A 235 2.89 -34.97 32.28
C VAL A 235 2.98 -34.18 33.60
N LEU A 236 2.63 -32.89 33.58
CA LEU A 236 2.63 -32.07 34.79
C LEU A 236 1.54 -32.45 35.80
N LYS A 237 0.37 -32.92 35.33
CA LYS A 237 -0.66 -33.47 36.22
C LYS A 237 -0.17 -34.73 36.92
N THR A 238 0.44 -35.66 36.18
CA THR A 238 1.00 -36.89 36.75
C THR A 238 2.09 -36.58 37.77
N LYS A 239 3.07 -35.72 37.43
CA LYS A 239 4.09 -35.26 38.39
C LYS A 239 3.50 -34.60 39.64
N SER A 240 2.40 -33.87 39.50
CA SER A 240 1.71 -33.28 40.66
C SER A 240 1.06 -34.32 41.56
N ILE A 241 0.54 -35.42 41.01
CA ILE A 241 -0.03 -36.52 41.76
C ILE A 241 1.09 -37.26 42.49
N ASP A 242 2.17 -37.59 41.79
CA ASP A 242 3.31 -38.32 42.35
C ASP A 242 3.92 -37.59 43.54
N ARG A 243 4.20 -36.29 43.40
CA ARG A 243 4.73 -35.47 44.51
C ARG A 243 3.77 -35.36 45.70
N LYS A 244 2.47 -35.32 45.43
CA LYS A 244 1.46 -35.31 46.51
C LYS A 244 1.45 -36.65 47.26
N ASN A 245 1.60 -37.76 46.54
CA ASN A 245 1.70 -39.09 47.13
C ASN A 245 3.00 -39.21 47.95
N GLU A 246 4.14 -38.77 47.42
CA GLU A 246 5.43 -38.73 48.15
C GLU A 246 5.30 -37.92 49.46
N SER A 247 4.72 -36.72 49.41
CA SER A 247 4.49 -35.91 50.62
C SER A 247 3.53 -36.58 51.62
N GLN A 248 2.56 -37.36 51.14
CA GLN A 248 1.67 -38.14 52.01
C GLN A 248 2.40 -39.33 52.63
N GLU A 249 3.23 -40.03 51.87
CA GLU A 249 4.08 -41.12 52.35
C GLU A 249 5.03 -40.64 53.44
N GLU A 250 5.74 -39.52 53.22
CA GLU A 250 6.61 -38.90 54.23
C GLU A 250 5.84 -38.59 55.53
N LYS A 251 4.63 -38.00 55.42
CA LYS A 251 3.79 -37.72 56.60
C LYS A 251 3.34 -38.99 57.32
N ILE A 252 3.00 -40.05 56.59
CA ILE A 252 2.62 -41.33 57.18
C ILE A 252 3.81 -41.92 57.94
N ILE A 253 5.00 -41.88 57.35
CA ILE A 253 6.25 -42.34 57.98
C ILE A 253 6.53 -41.53 59.25
N ASP A 254 6.46 -40.20 59.18
CA ASP A 254 6.68 -39.33 60.34
C ASP A 254 5.68 -39.61 61.47
N LEU A 255 4.39 -39.74 61.15
CA LEU A 255 3.35 -40.09 62.11
C LEU A 255 3.59 -41.48 62.72
N PHE A 256 4.03 -42.44 61.92
CA PHE A 256 4.35 -43.78 62.38
C PHE A 256 5.52 -43.80 63.36
N ILE A 257 6.61 -43.07 63.05
CA ILE A 257 7.80 -42.95 63.90
C ILE A 257 7.45 -42.33 65.26
N GLN A 258 6.49 -41.41 65.31
CA GLN A 258 6.05 -40.75 66.55
C GLN A 258 5.19 -41.63 67.47
N LEU A 259 4.71 -42.80 67.02
CA LEU A 259 3.89 -43.70 67.83
C LEU A 259 4.73 -44.48 68.86
N PRO A 260 4.13 -44.90 70.01
CA PRO A 260 4.78 -45.81 70.94
C PRO A 260 5.12 -47.17 70.27
N PRO A 261 6.22 -47.84 70.67
CA PRO A 261 6.67 -49.09 70.04
C PRO A 261 5.60 -50.20 69.98
N GLU A 262 4.79 -50.33 71.03
CA GLU A 262 3.68 -51.28 71.10
C GLU A 262 2.63 -51.02 70.01
N ARG A 263 2.35 -49.75 69.71
CA ARG A 263 1.40 -49.34 68.65
C ARG A 263 2.00 -49.53 67.26
N GLN A 264 3.30 -49.29 67.10
CA GLN A 264 4.01 -49.58 65.85
C GLN A 264 3.96 -51.07 65.50
N GLN A 265 4.21 -51.95 66.48
CA GLN A 265 4.13 -53.41 66.28
C GLN A 265 2.73 -53.87 65.87
N ILE A 266 1.67 -53.33 66.50
CA ILE A 266 0.28 -53.62 66.12
C ILE A 266 -0.01 -53.17 64.69
N LEU A 267 0.47 -51.99 64.29
CA LEU A 267 0.27 -51.49 62.92
C LEU A 267 1.05 -52.30 61.88
N TYR A 268 2.28 -52.72 62.17
CA TYR A 268 3.03 -53.63 61.29
C TYR A 268 2.33 -54.97 61.12
N ALA A 269 1.80 -55.56 62.20
CA ALA A 269 1.05 -56.81 62.12
C ALA A 269 -0.19 -56.66 61.24
N LYS A 270 -0.94 -55.55 61.39
CA LYS A 270 -2.11 -55.25 60.55
C LYS A 270 -1.75 -55.00 59.08
N LEU A 271 -0.64 -54.32 58.81
CA LEU A 271 -0.17 -54.10 57.44
C LEU A 271 0.23 -55.43 56.79
N GLY A 272 0.90 -56.32 57.54
CA GLY A 272 1.21 -57.68 57.09
C GLY A 272 -0.05 -58.49 56.75
N GLU A 273 -1.06 -58.48 57.62
CA GLU A 273 -2.36 -59.12 57.33
C GLU A 273 -3.08 -58.55 56.10
N TYR A 274 -2.95 -57.24 55.86
CA TYR A 274 -3.53 -56.58 54.69
C TYR A 274 -2.86 -57.06 53.40
N LEU A 275 -1.52 -57.03 53.36
CA LEU A 275 -0.75 -57.43 52.18
C LEU A 275 -0.94 -58.92 51.83
N SER A 276 -1.02 -59.80 52.84
CA SER A 276 -1.28 -61.23 52.61
C SER A 276 -2.69 -61.53 52.06
N LYS A 277 -3.67 -60.65 52.28
CA LYS A 277 -5.02 -60.79 51.70
C LYS A 277 -5.11 -60.32 50.25
N GLU A 278 -4.25 -59.39 49.82
CA GLU A 278 -4.17 -58.96 48.42
C GLU A 278 -3.51 -60.02 47.52
N GLU A 279 -2.62 -60.86 48.06
CA GLU A 279 -2.01 -61.99 47.34
C GLU A 279 -3.01 -63.13 47.05
N GLU A 280 -3.94 -63.43 47.96
CA GLU A 280 -4.97 -64.47 47.75
C GLU A 280 -6.07 -64.08 46.73
N ILE A 281 -6.17 -62.81 46.35
CA ILE A 281 -7.20 -62.30 45.42
C ILE A 281 -6.70 -62.23 43.96
N ASN A 282 -5.38 -62.30 43.74
CA ASN A 282 -4.75 -62.21 42.41
C ASN A 282 -4.21 -63.56 41.87
N GLU A 283 -4.51 -64.69 42.53
CA GLU A 283 -4.40 -66.05 41.97
C GLU A 283 -5.74 -66.53 41.38
#